data_AF-A0A955IRJ8-F1
#
_entry.id   AF-A0A955IRJ8-F1
#
_cell.length_a   1.000
_cell.length_b   1.000
_cell.length_c   1.000
_cell.angle_alpha   90.00
_cell.angle_beta   90.00
_cell.angle_gamma   90.00
#
_symmetry.space_group_name_H-M   'P 1'
#
loop_
_entity.id
_entity.type
_entity.pdbx_description
1 polymer ?
#
loop_
_entity_poly.entity_id
_entity_poly.type
_entity_poly.pdbx_seq_one_letter_code
_entity_poly.pdbx_strand_id
1 'polypeptide(L)'
;GALLQRSVKRMLAYSSIAHSGYMLIGLIAGPEHNGLNAVLFYLFAYGVMNTAAFAVIASLERQGNEVESLDDLAGLRHRSPGMAAILAISAASLLGFPPLLGFIGKLYLFIAGIHAGQILLVVIAGLNSAISAWYYLAIVKAAVMDEPNAQSETVVPRREIWPRIAAFLLTALIVLAPFFSDAIFRAAGRVSDLELGAVADESAGTSEAPDAIAARGVITEKIARRDD
;
A
#
# COMPACT_ATOMS: atom_id res chain seq x y z
N GLY A 1 2.69 -31.26 -9.18
CA GLY A 1 4.02 -30.81 -8.74
C GLY A 1 4.01 -29.42 -8.13
N ALA A 2 3.59 -28.38 -8.86
CA ALA A 2 3.81 -26.98 -8.48
C ALA A 2 2.81 -26.36 -7.47
N LEU A 3 1.64 -26.98 -7.25
CA LEU A 3 0.60 -26.45 -6.34
C LEU A 3 0.94 -26.59 -4.84
N LEU A 4 1.94 -27.43 -4.49
CA LEU A 4 2.42 -27.60 -3.12
C LEU A 4 3.48 -26.57 -2.71
N GLN A 5 4.07 -25.84 -3.67
CA GLN A 5 5.05 -24.81 -3.34
C GLN A 5 4.33 -23.59 -2.76
N ARG A 6 4.71 -23.21 -1.54
CA ARG A 6 4.19 -22.01 -0.86
C ARG A 6 4.74 -20.76 -1.54
N SER A 7 4.10 -20.34 -2.63
CA SER A 7 4.56 -19.22 -3.44
C SER A 7 4.47 -17.89 -2.69
N VAL A 8 5.60 -17.19 -2.59
CA VAL A 8 5.71 -15.88 -1.93
C VAL A 8 4.95 -14.82 -2.70
N LYS A 9 5.09 -14.81 -4.03
CA LYS A 9 4.37 -13.88 -4.92
C LYS A 9 2.86 -14.00 -4.75
N ARG A 10 2.33 -15.22 -4.62
CA ARG A 10 0.89 -15.46 -4.35
C ARG A 10 0.47 -14.95 -2.98
N MET A 11 1.29 -15.16 -1.94
CA MET A 11 1.01 -14.64 -0.61
C MET A 11 0.96 -13.10 -0.61
N LEU A 12 1.88 -12.44 -1.31
CA LEU A 12 1.88 -10.98 -1.48
C LEU A 12 0.69 -10.48 -2.32
N ALA A 13 0.26 -11.25 -3.32
CA ALA A 13 -0.94 -10.92 -4.08
C ALA A 13 -2.21 -10.97 -3.21
N TYR A 14 -2.41 -12.01 -2.40
CA TYR A 14 -3.54 -12.06 -1.47
C TYR A 14 -3.45 -10.99 -0.37
N SER A 15 -2.23 -10.65 0.07
CA SER A 15 -1.96 -9.51 0.96
C SER A 15 -2.51 -8.20 0.41
N SER A 16 -2.32 -7.92 -0.89
CA SER A 16 -2.82 -6.70 -1.51
C SER A 16 -4.34 -6.52 -1.39
N ILE A 17 -5.10 -7.62 -1.43
CA ILE A 17 -6.56 -7.60 -1.25
C ILE A 17 -6.91 -7.15 0.17
N ALA A 18 -6.21 -7.68 1.18
CA ALA A 18 -6.42 -7.27 2.57
C ALA A 18 -6.05 -5.79 2.79
N HIS A 19 -4.94 -5.32 2.20
CA HIS A 19 -4.52 -3.92 2.28
C HIS A 19 -5.52 -2.96 1.62
N SER A 20 -6.08 -3.32 0.47
CA SER A 20 -7.16 -2.57 -0.18
C SER A 20 -8.42 -2.51 0.69
N GLY A 21 -8.74 -3.60 1.40
CA GLY A 21 -9.83 -3.61 2.38
C GLY A 21 -9.64 -2.60 3.51
N TYR A 22 -8.40 -2.41 4.00
CA TYR A 22 -8.11 -1.37 4.99
C TYR A 22 -8.29 0.03 4.41
N MET A 23 -7.83 0.28 3.19
CA MET A 23 -7.99 1.58 2.51
C MET A 23 -9.47 1.93 2.30
N LEU A 24 -10.32 0.93 2.03
CA LEU A 24 -11.76 1.15 1.86
C LEU A 24 -12.41 1.76 3.11
N ILE A 25 -11.91 1.45 4.32
CA ILE A 25 -12.40 2.09 5.56
C ILE A 25 -12.15 3.59 5.53
N GLY A 26 -10.96 4.02 5.12
CA GLY A 26 -10.64 5.44 4.99
C GLY A 26 -11.46 6.11 3.89
N LEU A 27 -11.72 5.42 2.78
CA LEU A 27 -12.58 5.94 1.72
C LEU A 27 -14.02 6.15 2.21
N ILE A 28 -14.58 5.20 2.96
CA ILE A 28 -15.93 5.29 3.55
C ILE A 28 -15.98 6.41 4.61
N ALA A 29 -14.91 6.60 5.38
CA ALA A 29 -14.82 7.68 6.37
C ALA A 29 -14.84 9.07 5.72
N GLY A 30 -14.41 9.18 4.46
CA GLY A 30 -14.46 10.42 3.69
C GLY A 30 -13.50 11.51 4.16
N PRO A 31 -13.46 12.65 3.45
CA PRO A 31 -12.55 13.75 3.77
C PRO A 31 -12.79 14.39 5.14
N GLU A 32 -14.05 14.50 5.56
CA GLU A 32 -14.46 15.14 6.82
C GLU A 32 -13.80 14.51 8.06
N HIS A 33 -13.50 13.21 7.99
CA HIS A 33 -12.86 12.46 9.07
C HIS A 33 -11.39 12.14 8.80
N ASN A 34 -10.73 12.88 7.90
CA ASN A 34 -9.36 12.63 7.42
C ASN A 34 -9.18 11.26 6.73
N GLY A 35 -10.26 10.66 6.23
CA GLY A 35 -10.23 9.36 5.58
C GLY A 35 -9.38 9.34 4.31
N LEU A 36 -9.51 10.37 3.45
CA LEU A 36 -8.71 10.49 2.23
C LEU A 36 -7.21 10.63 2.54
N ASN A 37 -6.86 11.47 3.53
CA ASN A 37 -5.47 11.65 3.99
C ASN A 37 -4.89 10.32 4.50
N ALA A 38 -5.68 9.55 5.26
CA ALA A 38 -5.29 8.23 5.75
C ALA A 38 -5.08 7.22 4.61
N VAL A 39 -5.93 7.23 3.59
CA VAL A 39 -5.75 6.39 2.39
C VAL A 39 -4.47 6.72 1.66
N LEU A 40 -4.20 8.01 1.39
CA LEU A 40 -2.98 8.44 0.69
C LEU A 40 -1.71 8.09 1.50
N PHE A 41 -1.73 8.33 2.81
CA PHE A 41 -0.65 7.91 3.69
C PHE A 41 -0.45 6.40 3.63
N TYR A 42 -1.54 5.62 3.67
CA TYR A 42 -1.46 4.17 3.63
C TYR A 42 -0.96 3.64 2.31
N LEU A 43 -1.35 4.26 1.19
CA LEU A 43 -0.90 3.88 -0.14
C LEU A 43 0.61 4.09 -0.29
N PHE A 44 1.12 5.22 0.21
CA PHE A 44 2.56 5.48 0.30
C PHE A 44 3.25 4.41 1.17
N ALA A 45 2.77 4.20 2.40
CA ALA A 45 3.32 3.22 3.32
C ALA A 45 3.36 1.82 2.72
N TYR A 46 2.25 1.38 2.12
CA TYR A 46 2.09 0.10 1.43
C TYR A 46 3.01 -0.05 0.23
N GLY A 47 3.09 0.98 -0.62
CA GLY A 47 4.03 1.01 -1.74
C GLY A 47 5.47 0.80 -1.28
N VAL A 48 5.89 1.51 -0.24
CA VAL A 48 7.25 1.40 0.33
C VAL A 48 7.53 0.00 0.87
N MET A 49 6.66 -0.54 1.74
CA MET A 49 6.89 -1.84 2.38
C MET A 49 6.78 -3.02 1.41
N ASN A 50 5.86 -2.96 0.44
CA ASN A 50 5.72 -3.99 -0.58
C ASN A 50 6.91 -3.96 -1.55
N THR A 51 7.33 -2.77 -2.00
CA THR A 51 8.50 -2.65 -2.89
C THR A 51 9.78 -3.08 -2.20
N ALA A 52 9.95 -2.82 -0.91
CA ALA A 52 11.11 -3.30 -0.14
C ALA A 52 11.19 -4.85 -0.14
N ALA A 53 10.06 -5.52 0.09
CA ALA A 53 9.99 -6.98 0.06
C ALA A 53 10.31 -7.53 -1.34
N PHE A 54 9.72 -6.95 -2.39
CA PHE A 54 10.01 -7.34 -3.78
C PHE A 54 11.45 -7.04 -4.20
N ALA A 55 12.04 -5.95 -3.71
CA ALA A 55 13.44 -5.61 -3.99
C ALA A 55 14.40 -6.66 -3.41
N VAL A 56 14.10 -7.23 -2.24
CA VAL A 56 14.86 -8.38 -1.72
C VAL A 56 14.68 -9.60 -2.61
N ILE A 57 13.45 -9.96 -2.96
CA ILE A 57 13.19 -11.13 -3.82
C ILE A 57 13.91 -10.98 -5.16
N ALA A 58 13.86 -9.78 -5.77
CA ALA A 58 14.53 -9.45 -7.02
C ALA A 58 16.06 -9.43 -6.89
N SER A 59 16.60 -9.22 -5.69
CA SER A 59 18.05 -9.28 -5.45
C SER A 59 18.59 -10.72 -5.38
N LEU A 60 17.73 -11.72 -5.42
CA LEU A 60 18.06 -13.14 -5.30
C LEU A 60 17.72 -13.88 -6.60
N GLU A 61 18.48 -14.90 -6.92
CA GLU A 61 18.20 -15.82 -8.02
C GLU A 61 18.53 -17.26 -7.64
N ARG A 62 17.78 -18.20 -8.20
CA ARG A 62 18.00 -19.63 -8.03
C ARG A 62 18.38 -20.22 -9.38
N GLN A 63 19.66 -20.56 -9.57
CA GLN A 63 20.19 -21.12 -10.83
C GLN A 63 19.79 -20.29 -12.07
N GLY A 64 19.87 -18.97 -11.99
CA GLY A 64 19.47 -18.05 -13.06
C GLY A 64 17.97 -17.81 -13.22
N ASN A 65 17.13 -18.46 -12.39
CA ASN A 65 15.68 -18.22 -12.33
C ASN A 65 15.31 -17.33 -11.15
N GLU A 66 14.11 -16.77 -11.19
CA GLU A 66 13.55 -16.00 -10.08
C GLU A 66 13.23 -16.88 -8.86
N VAL A 67 13.32 -16.26 -7.68
CA VAL A 67 12.85 -16.84 -6.42
C VAL A 67 11.32 -16.75 -6.36
N GLU A 68 10.64 -17.86 -6.07
CA GLU A 68 9.18 -17.92 -6.13
C GLU A 68 8.52 -18.53 -4.89
N SER A 69 9.21 -19.38 -4.14
CA SER A 69 8.66 -20.10 -2.99
C SER A 69 9.26 -19.68 -1.66
N LEU A 70 8.56 -19.96 -0.56
CA LEU A 70 9.13 -19.82 0.79
C LEU A 70 10.35 -20.74 0.98
N ASP A 71 10.38 -21.89 0.31
CA ASP A 71 11.47 -22.85 0.40
C ASP A 71 12.78 -22.27 -0.16
N ASP A 72 12.71 -21.37 -1.15
CA ASP A 72 13.87 -20.63 -1.66
C ASP A 72 14.45 -19.64 -0.64
N LEU A 73 13.56 -19.09 0.19
CA LEU A 73 13.93 -18.15 1.24
C LEU A 73 14.41 -18.85 2.51
N ALA A 74 14.25 -20.17 2.63
CA ALA A 74 14.66 -20.94 3.81
C ALA A 74 16.12 -20.65 4.19
N GLY A 75 16.33 -20.25 5.44
CA GLY A 75 17.66 -19.96 5.99
C GLY A 75 18.40 -18.82 5.30
N LEU A 76 17.71 -17.88 4.66
CA LEU A 76 18.33 -16.72 3.99
C LEU A 76 19.31 -15.98 4.90
N ARG A 77 19.07 -15.94 6.22
CA ARG A 77 20.00 -15.34 7.20
C ARG A 77 21.43 -15.89 7.14
N HIS A 78 21.62 -17.15 6.73
CA HIS A 78 22.94 -17.79 6.65
C HIS A 78 23.71 -17.36 5.40
N ARG A 79 23.00 -17.07 4.30
CA ARG A 79 23.60 -16.70 3.01
C ARG A 79 23.71 -15.18 2.85
N SER A 80 22.70 -14.44 3.32
CA SER A 80 22.60 -12.99 3.21
C SER A 80 21.84 -12.42 4.40
N PRO A 81 22.51 -12.25 5.56
CA PRO A 81 21.85 -11.78 6.79
C PRO A 81 21.20 -10.40 6.63
N GLY A 82 21.80 -9.51 5.83
CA GLY A 82 21.24 -8.19 5.54
C GLY A 82 19.91 -8.27 4.76
N MET A 83 19.84 -9.11 3.72
CA MET A 83 18.60 -9.28 2.96
C MET A 83 17.51 -9.99 3.77
N ALA A 84 17.89 -10.95 4.62
CA ALA A 84 16.95 -11.59 5.55
C ALA A 84 16.37 -10.58 6.55
N ALA A 85 17.19 -9.69 7.10
CA ALA A 85 16.73 -8.63 8.01
C ALA A 85 15.80 -7.64 7.32
N ILE A 86 16.14 -7.19 6.10
CA ILE A 86 15.27 -6.28 5.33
C ILE A 86 13.93 -6.93 5.01
N LEU A 87 13.94 -8.18 4.55
CA LEU A 87 12.72 -8.91 4.26
C LEU A 87 11.85 -9.09 5.51
N ALA A 88 12.48 -9.37 6.65
CA ALA A 88 11.79 -9.49 7.93
C ALA A 88 11.17 -8.16 8.39
N ILE A 89 11.90 -7.04 8.29
CA ILE A 89 11.39 -5.70 8.61
C ILE A 89 10.23 -5.32 7.68
N SER A 90 10.35 -5.61 6.38
CA SER A 90 9.32 -5.34 5.39
C SER A 90 8.05 -6.15 5.67
N ALA A 91 8.19 -7.45 5.95
CA ALA A 91 7.09 -8.32 6.34
C ALA A 91 6.46 -7.93 7.69
N ALA A 92 7.27 -7.52 8.67
CA ALA A 92 6.78 -7.00 9.94
C ALA A 92 6.03 -5.66 9.77
N SER A 93 6.43 -4.82 8.82
CA SER A 93 5.70 -3.59 8.50
C SER A 93 4.35 -3.91 7.84
N LEU A 94 4.31 -4.83 6.88
CA LEU A 94 3.07 -5.30 6.24
C LEU A 94 2.09 -5.91 7.25
N LEU A 95 2.63 -6.70 8.20
CA LEU A 95 1.93 -7.23 9.36
C LEU A 95 1.32 -6.09 10.21
N GLY A 96 2.02 -4.97 10.35
CA GLY A 96 1.62 -3.85 11.19
C GLY A 96 2.23 -3.94 12.59
N PHE A 97 3.52 -4.25 12.70
CA PHE A 97 4.24 -4.19 13.96
C PHE A 97 4.32 -2.72 14.44
N PRO A 98 4.01 -2.41 15.73
CA PRO A 98 3.75 -1.03 16.19
C PRO A 98 4.77 0.06 15.82
N PRO A 99 6.09 -0.15 15.91
CA PRO A 99 7.08 0.89 15.57
C PRO A 99 7.25 1.12 14.06
N LEU A 100 6.61 0.32 13.19
CA LEU A 100 6.85 0.35 11.75
C LEU A 100 5.77 1.13 10.99
N LEU A 101 6.16 1.61 9.81
CA LEU A 101 5.33 2.46 8.94
C LEU A 101 3.94 1.87 8.64
N GLY A 102 3.87 0.56 8.41
CA GLY A 102 2.59 -0.10 8.11
C GLY A 102 1.60 -0.11 9.27
N PHE A 103 2.06 -0.08 10.53
CA PHE A 103 1.17 0.07 11.68
C PHE A 103 0.58 1.48 11.76
N ILE A 104 1.43 2.50 11.65
CA ILE A 104 1.01 3.91 11.70
C ILE A 104 -0.06 4.18 10.64
N GLY A 105 0.13 3.65 9.43
CA GLY A 105 -0.85 3.80 8.37
C GLY A 105 -2.19 3.10 8.66
N LYS A 106 -2.18 1.86 9.19
CA LYS A 106 -3.42 1.17 9.59
C LYS A 106 -4.12 1.94 10.72
N LEU A 107 -3.34 2.47 11.67
CA LEU A 107 -3.88 3.24 12.79
C LEU A 107 -4.62 4.49 12.30
N TYR A 108 -4.08 5.25 11.35
CA TYR A 108 -4.79 6.39 10.77
C TYR A 108 -6.09 5.99 10.06
N LEU A 109 -6.09 4.88 9.31
CA LEU A 109 -7.32 4.36 8.69
C LEU A 109 -8.37 3.96 9.73
N PHE A 110 -7.95 3.34 10.83
CA PHE A 110 -8.85 2.92 11.91
C PHE A 110 -9.39 4.12 12.69
N ILE A 111 -8.56 5.12 12.98
CA ILE A 111 -8.99 6.36 13.63
C ILE A 111 -10.03 7.08 12.77
N ALA A 112 -9.78 7.22 11.45
CA ALA A 112 -10.74 7.82 10.53
C ALA A 112 -12.06 7.03 10.51
N GLY A 113 -12.00 5.70 10.44
CA GLY A 113 -13.19 4.85 10.50
C GLY A 113 -13.97 4.97 11.81
N ILE A 114 -13.29 5.04 12.96
CA ILE A 114 -13.93 5.22 14.27
C ILE A 114 -14.61 6.59 14.34
N HIS A 115 -13.95 7.66 13.89
CA HIS A 115 -14.54 9.00 13.87
C HIS A 115 -15.77 9.09 12.96
N ALA A 116 -15.78 8.33 11.86
CA ALA A 116 -16.93 8.18 10.97
C ALA A 116 -18.03 7.23 11.50
N GLY A 117 -17.91 6.73 12.73
CA GLY A 117 -18.86 5.80 13.34
C GLY A 117 -18.80 4.36 12.81
N GLN A 118 -17.81 4.02 11.97
CA GLN A 118 -17.65 2.72 11.32
C GLN A 118 -16.93 1.68 12.20
N ILE A 119 -17.34 1.56 13.46
CA ILE A 119 -16.68 0.71 14.46
C ILE A 119 -16.68 -0.76 14.03
N LEU A 120 -17.79 -1.25 13.45
CA LEU A 120 -17.89 -2.64 13.00
C LEU A 120 -16.85 -2.97 11.92
N LEU A 121 -16.66 -2.07 10.94
CA LEU A 121 -15.65 -2.25 9.89
C LEU A 121 -14.23 -2.24 10.46
N VAL A 122 -13.96 -1.36 11.42
CA VAL A 122 -12.65 -1.27 12.09
C VAL A 122 -12.35 -2.56 12.88
N VAL A 123 -13.33 -3.11 13.59
CA VAL A 123 -13.18 -4.38 14.32
C VAL A 123 -12.91 -5.53 13.36
N ILE A 124 -13.69 -5.65 12.27
CA ILE A 124 -13.49 -6.68 11.24
C ILE A 124 -12.10 -6.55 10.62
N ALA A 125 -11.66 -5.33 10.30
CA ALA A 125 -10.32 -5.09 9.77
C ALA A 125 -9.20 -5.41 10.77
N GLY A 126 -9.40 -5.10 12.05
CA GLY A 126 -8.47 -5.49 13.12
C GLY A 126 -8.30 -7.01 13.20
N LEU A 127 -9.41 -7.75 13.17
CA LEU A 127 -9.40 -9.22 13.14
C LEU A 127 -8.74 -9.76 11.86
N ASN A 128 -9.05 -9.19 10.70
CA ASN A 128 -8.42 -9.57 9.44
C ASN A 128 -6.90 -9.30 9.48
N SER A 129 -6.47 -8.22 10.14
CA SER A 129 -5.05 -7.93 10.35
C SER A 129 -4.39 -8.98 11.25
N ALA A 130 -5.08 -9.47 12.29
CA ALA A 130 -4.56 -10.57 13.11
C ALA A 130 -4.45 -11.88 12.31
N ILE A 131 -5.45 -12.22 11.49
CA ILE A 131 -5.40 -13.39 10.59
C ILE A 131 -4.25 -13.25 9.59
N SER A 132 -4.04 -12.04 9.08
CA SER A 132 -2.97 -11.76 8.12
C SER A 132 -1.58 -12.01 8.66
N ALA A 133 -1.43 -12.02 9.98
CA ALA A 133 -0.15 -12.24 10.62
C ALA A 133 0.48 -13.57 10.23
N TRP A 134 -0.34 -14.61 10.05
CA TRP A 134 0.16 -15.95 9.75
C TRP A 134 1.03 -15.99 8.49
N TYR A 135 0.62 -15.33 7.41
CA TYR A 135 1.36 -15.39 6.16
C TYR A 135 2.61 -14.49 6.15
N TYR A 136 2.61 -13.35 6.83
CA TYR A 136 3.83 -12.54 6.98
C TYR A 136 4.85 -13.20 7.91
N LEU A 137 4.39 -13.77 9.02
CA LEU A 137 5.25 -14.53 9.93
C LEU A 137 5.84 -15.76 9.24
N ALA A 138 5.10 -16.40 8.31
CA ALA A 138 5.65 -17.48 7.50
C ALA A 138 6.84 -17.03 6.62
N ILE A 139 6.79 -15.81 6.06
CA ILE A 139 7.92 -15.23 5.30
C ILE A 139 9.11 -14.98 6.23
N VAL A 140 8.88 -14.36 7.40
CA VAL A 140 9.93 -14.09 8.40
C VAL A 140 10.56 -15.38 8.88
N LYS A 141 9.73 -16.39 9.20
CA LYS A 141 10.17 -17.70 9.65
C LYS A 141 11.05 -18.38 8.60
N ALA A 142 10.60 -18.42 7.35
CA ALA A 142 11.39 -19.01 6.27
C ALA A 142 12.76 -18.30 6.13
N ALA A 143 12.77 -16.97 6.08
CA ALA A 143 14.00 -16.21 5.88
C ALA A 143 14.98 -16.27 7.06
N VAL A 144 14.49 -16.27 8.29
CA VAL A 144 15.30 -16.02 9.50
C VAL A 144 15.40 -17.22 10.43
N MET A 145 14.39 -18.08 10.51
CA MET A 145 14.33 -19.18 11.50
C MET A 145 14.60 -20.55 10.89
N ASP A 146 14.07 -20.82 9.70
CA ASP A 146 14.23 -22.12 9.06
C ASP A 146 15.70 -22.37 8.66
N GLU A 147 16.09 -23.63 8.62
CA GLU A 147 17.43 -24.04 8.17
C GLU A 147 17.51 -24.08 6.64
N PRO A 148 18.71 -23.90 6.05
CA PRO A 148 18.89 -24.08 4.61
C PRO A 148 18.46 -25.48 4.16
N ASN A 149 17.74 -25.54 3.04
CA ASN A 149 17.39 -26.76 2.33
C ASN A 149 18.07 -26.80 0.94
N ALA A 150 18.00 -27.95 0.27
CA ALA A 150 18.62 -28.18 -1.04
C ALA A 150 18.20 -27.17 -2.13
N GLN A 151 16.99 -26.60 -2.07
CA GLN A 151 16.58 -25.54 -3.00
C GLN A 151 17.24 -24.21 -2.65
N SER A 152 17.17 -23.83 -1.37
CA SER A 152 17.69 -22.57 -0.84
C SER A 152 19.21 -22.45 -0.96
N GLU A 153 19.95 -23.55 -0.93
CA GLU A 153 21.42 -23.57 -1.09
C GLU A 153 21.85 -23.13 -2.49
N THR A 154 20.98 -23.30 -3.49
CA THR A 154 21.23 -22.87 -4.87
C THR A 154 20.82 -21.41 -5.12
N VAL A 155 20.29 -20.73 -4.09
CA VAL A 155 19.90 -19.32 -4.16
C VAL A 155 21.10 -18.44 -3.86
N VAL A 156 21.47 -17.62 -4.84
CA VAL A 156 22.59 -16.69 -4.75
C VAL A 156 22.11 -15.25 -4.97
N PRO A 157 22.83 -14.25 -4.43
CA PRO A 157 22.55 -12.85 -4.73
C PRO A 157 22.82 -12.54 -6.22
N ARG A 158 21.85 -11.91 -6.91
CA ARG A 158 22.02 -11.45 -8.30
C ARG A 158 23.18 -10.49 -8.44
N ARG A 159 23.87 -10.50 -9.58
CA ARG A 159 25.00 -9.59 -9.87
C ARG A 159 24.61 -8.11 -9.83
N GLU A 160 23.37 -7.79 -10.17
CA GLU A 160 22.83 -6.43 -10.15
C GLU A 160 22.70 -5.90 -8.72
N ILE A 161 23.27 -4.72 -8.45
CA ILE A 161 23.28 -4.14 -7.10
C ILE A 161 22.06 -3.27 -6.82
N TRP A 162 21.37 -2.79 -7.86
CA TRP A 162 20.27 -1.83 -7.73
C TRP A 162 19.12 -2.35 -6.85
N PRO A 163 18.66 -3.61 -6.96
CA PRO A 163 17.62 -4.14 -6.07
C PRO A 163 18.03 -4.12 -4.59
N ARG A 164 19.32 -4.33 -4.29
CA ARG A 164 19.83 -4.30 -2.91
C ARG A 164 19.85 -2.88 -2.35
N ILE A 165 20.26 -1.91 -3.18
CA ILE A 165 20.24 -0.49 -2.81
C ILE A 165 18.79 -0.04 -2.57
N ALA A 166 17.87 -0.39 -3.47
CA ALA A 166 16.45 -0.10 -3.33
C ALA A 166 15.89 -0.73 -2.04
N ALA A 167 16.18 -2.00 -1.77
CA ALA A 167 15.75 -2.69 -0.56
C ALA A 167 16.25 -1.98 0.71
N PHE A 168 17.53 -1.56 0.73
CA PHE A 168 18.10 -0.84 1.87
C PHE A 168 17.44 0.53 2.09
N LEU A 169 17.32 1.34 1.03
CA LEU A 169 16.71 2.67 1.11
C LEU A 169 15.24 2.61 1.53
N LEU A 170 14.48 1.68 0.98
CA LEU A 170 13.07 1.50 1.33
C LEU A 170 12.92 1.00 2.77
N THR A 171 13.83 0.14 3.25
CA THR A 171 13.81 -0.30 4.66
C THR A 171 14.14 0.84 5.61
N ALA A 172 15.13 1.68 5.26
CA ALA A 172 15.41 2.89 6.01
C ALA A 172 14.15 3.77 6.09
N LEU A 173 13.41 3.89 4.98
CA LEU A 173 12.14 4.62 4.96
C LEU A 173 11.06 3.96 5.84
N ILE A 174 10.93 2.64 5.85
CA ILE A 174 9.99 1.91 6.74
C ILE A 174 10.25 2.20 8.22
N VAL A 175 11.52 2.31 8.61
CA VAL A 175 11.94 2.53 10.01
C VAL A 175 11.94 4.01 10.38
N LEU A 176 12.31 4.90 9.46
CA LEU A 176 12.47 6.33 9.73
C LEU A 176 11.19 7.14 9.50
N ALA A 177 10.37 6.79 8.51
CA ALA A 177 9.13 7.51 8.20
C ALA A 177 8.14 7.62 9.38
N PRO A 178 8.00 6.62 10.28
CA PRO A 178 7.17 6.74 11.48
C PRO A 178 7.51 7.96 12.35
N PHE A 179 8.78 8.35 12.45
CA PHE A 179 9.20 9.53 13.22
C PHE A 179 8.76 10.86 12.58
N PHE A 180 8.43 10.84 11.29
CA PHE A 180 7.95 11.99 10.52
C PHE A 180 6.50 11.80 10.06
N SER A 181 5.75 10.89 10.69
CA SER A 181 4.40 10.51 10.24
C SER A 181 3.45 11.71 10.13
N ASP A 182 3.51 12.64 11.08
CA ASP A 182 2.66 13.84 11.07
C ASP A 182 2.98 14.78 9.90
N ALA A 183 4.25 14.86 9.49
CA ALA A 183 4.66 15.66 8.33
C ALA A 183 4.15 15.03 7.03
N ILE A 184 4.29 13.71 6.91
CA ILE A 184 3.81 12.94 5.75
C ILE A 184 2.29 12.98 5.67
N PHE A 185 1.59 12.82 6.80
CA PHE A 185 0.13 12.87 6.87
C PHE A 185 -0.42 14.26 6.50
N ARG A 186 0.23 15.34 6.96
CA ARG A 186 -0.12 16.70 6.54
C ARG A 186 0.16 16.94 5.06
N ALA A 187 1.24 16.38 4.52
CA ALA A 187 1.52 16.45 3.08
C ALA A 187 0.43 15.74 2.27
N ALA A 188 -0.04 14.57 2.75
CA ALA A 188 -1.19 13.89 2.16
C ALA A 188 -2.46 14.76 2.20
N GLY A 189 -2.71 15.45 3.31
CA GLY A 189 -3.83 16.39 3.43
C GLY A 189 -3.81 17.51 2.39
N ARG A 190 -2.64 18.11 2.13
CA ARG A 190 -2.52 19.14 1.08
C ARG A 190 -2.88 18.60 -0.31
N VAL A 191 -2.47 17.37 -0.62
CA VAL A 191 -2.83 16.74 -1.90
C VAL A 191 -4.34 16.48 -1.96
N SER A 192 -4.93 15.97 -0.88
CA SER A 192 -6.38 15.76 -0.77
C SER A 192 -7.18 17.05 -0.97
N ASP A 193 -6.75 18.16 -0.36
CA ASP A 193 -7.42 19.46 -0.48
C ASP A 193 -7.38 20.00 -1.92
N LEU A 194 -6.25 19.81 -2.62
CA LEU A 194 -6.09 20.22 -4.03
C LEU A 194 -7.03 19.45 -4.95
N GLU A 195 -7.14 18.13 -4.78
CA GLU A 195 -8.02 17.29 -5.59
C GLU A 195 -9.49 17.60 -5.31
N LEU A 196 -9.89 17.78 -4.04
CA LEU A 196 -11.26 18.14 -3.69
C LEU A 196 -11.66 19.51 -4.24
N GLY A 197 -10.73 20.48 -4.23
CA GLY A 197 -10.92 21.79 -4.85
C GLY A 197 -11.10 21.71 -6.37
N ALA A 198 -10.27 20.92 -7.05
CA ALA A 198 -10.37 20.71 -8.50
C ALA A 198 -11.69 20.05 -8.92
N VAL A 199 -12.13 19.03 -8.17
CA VAL A 199 -13.43 18.36 -8.42
C VAL A 199 -14.61 19.31 -8.17
N ALA A 200 -14.53 20.15 -7.14
CA ALA A 200 -15.56 21.15 -6.87
C ALA A 200 -15.65 22.19 -8.00
N ASP A 201 -14.53 22.68 -8.50
CA ASP A 201 -14.46 23.65 -9.60
C ASP A 201 -15.01 23.08 -10.92
N GLU A 202 -14.67 21.82 -11.23
CA GLU A 202 -15.20 21.10 -12.39
C GLU A 202 -16.72 20.87 -12.30
N SER A 203 -17.22 20.55 -11.11
CA SER A 203 -18.66 20.39 -10.86
C SER A 203 -19.43 21.71 -10.94
N ALA A 204 -18.81 22.83 -10.57
CA ALA A 204 -19.40 24.16 -10.69
C ALA A 204 -19.45 24.61 -12.15
N GLY A 205 -18.37 24.42 -12.92
CA GLY A 205 -18.30 24.78 -14.33
C GLY A 205 -19.26 23.99 -15.24
N THR A 206 -19.62 22.76 -14.86
CA THR A 206 -20.64 21.97 -15.57
C THR A 206 -22.08 22.36 -15.20
N SER A 207 -22.30 22.95 -14.01
CA SER A 207 -23.61 23.45 -13.58
C SER A 207 -23.98 24.82 -14.14
N GLU A 208 -23.02 25.66 -14.56
CA GLU A 208 -23.30 26.94 -15.24
C GLU A 208 -23.60 26.79 -16.75
N ALA A 209 -23.23 25.66 -17.35
CA ALA A 209 -23.47 25.36 -18.77
C ALA A 209 -24.95 25.33 -19.22
N PRO A 210 -25.93 24.79 -18.46
CA PRO A 210 -27.32 24.75 -18.91
C PRO A 210 -27.96 26.14 -19.04
N ASP A 211 -27.66 27.10 -18.16
CA ASP A 211 -28.26 28.43 -18.19
C ASP A 211 -27.68 29.32 -19.30
N ALA A 212 -26.41 29.15 -19.65
CA ALA A 212 -25.80 29.87 -20.78
C ALA A 212 -26.35 29.41 -22.14
N ILE A 213 -26.72 28.13 -22.27
CA ILE A 213 -27.36 27.58 -23.48
C ILE A 213 -28.85 27.97 -23.52
N ALA A 214 -29.56 27.95 -22.39
CA ALA A 214 -30.94 28.42 -22.30
C ALA A 214 -31.07 29.92 -22.58
N ALA A 215 -30.17 30.76 -22.05
CA ALA A 215 -30.14 32.20 -22.32
C ALA A 215 -29.84 32.51 -23.79
N ARG A 216 -28.94 31.75 -24.45
CA ARG A 216 -28.70 31.87 -25.90
C ARG A 216 -29.90 31.41 -26.75
N GLY A 217 -30.61 30.36 -26.33
CA GLY A 217 -31.84 29.90 -27.00
C GLY A 217 -32.96 30.94 -26.95
N VAL A 218 -33.20 31.53 -25.78
CA VAL A 218 -34.24 32.55 -25.57
C VAL A 218 -33.93 33.86 -26.32
N ILE A 219 -32.66 34.26 -26.42
CA ILE A 219 -32.27 35.46 -27.20
C ILE A 219 -32.47 35.22 -28.70
N THR A 220 -32.19 34.01 -29.20
CA THR A 220 -32.35 33.68 -30.62
C THR A 220 -33.82 33.62 -31.03
N GLU A 221 -34.70 33.08 -30.17
CA GLU A 221 -36.16 33.04 -30.43
C GLU A 221 -36.81 34.43 -30.37
N LYS A 222 -36.30 35.33 -29.51
CA LYS A 222 -36.82 36.70 -29.39
C LYS A 222 -36.44 37.62 -30.56
N ILE A 223 -35.37 37.29 -31.29
CA ILE A 223 -34.98 38.00 -32.51
C ILE A 223 -35.83 37.54 -33.70
N ALA A 224 -36.15 36.25 -33.80
CA ALA A 224 -36.97 35.70 -34.90
C ALA A 224 -38.44 36.17 -34.88
N ARG A 225 -38.97 36.63 -33.74
CA ARG A 225 -40.37 37.07 -33.59
C ARG A 225 -40.60 38.57 -33.77
N ARG A 226 -39.56 39.32 -34.13
CA ARG A 226 -39.62 40.79 -34.28
C ARG A 226 -39.70 41.25 -35.73
N ASP A 227 -39.67 40.30 -36.68
CA ASP A 227 -39.69 40.52 -38.12
C ASP A 227 -40.99 40.03 -38.81
N ASP A 228 -42.00 39.64 -38.02
CA ASP A 228 -43.39 39.39 -38.46
C ASP A 228 -44.33 40.48 -37.92
#